data_AF-A0A6C2U355-F1
#
_entry.id   AF-A0A6C2U355-F1
#
_cell.length_a   1.000
_cell.length_b   1.000
_cell.length_c   1.000
_cell.angle_alpha   90.00
_cell.angle_beta   90.00
_cell.angle_gamma   90.00
#
_symmetry.space_group_name_H-M   'P 1'
#
loop_
_entity.id
_entity.type
_entity.pdbx_description
1 polymer ?
#
loop_
_entity_poly.entity_id
_entity_poly.type
_entity_poly.pdbx_seq_one_letter_code
_entity_poly.pdbx_strand_id
1 'polypeptide(L)'
;MKNWKIIIGLVLALGATVAQAAITVPGADGSDGALLITENTQIDLSLATTGAWDDAGTGNGVYDSNKWAVVFKYSSVVVTNGATLTFANHPSRAPVVWLVNGDVTILGTVNLDGQGSMPRYSNIHAEGGPGGFRGGLGDATGLSRSAGLGVGGGRTDFSYTHGAGGSYGTVGENNTAAAYGNPSLIPLIGGSGGAGSNSGDCGGAGGGAILIAATQAITLNGTIRAIGGAGISYNAEDSGSGSGGGIRLVSDSLSGTGSIIAYGNTAYWDGGEGRIRVERVTNDGNFSISPDPSVLGLESGATALLWPPAGAPEVRIVSVGGVSIPGDPRASFGAYGADAALPQTNSTQIVVETTNVESASQVLVRLTPRHSGTYAQYAATLSATNNLDPLVLRWIAQPTVKIGYSAVQVRVVRP
;
A
#
# COMPACT_ATOMS: atom_id res chain seq x y z
N MET A 1 -51.07 47.10 -55.02
CA MET A 1 -50.45 47.20 -53.67
C MET A 1 -50.49 45.81 -53.04
N LYS A 2 -49.38 45.07 -53.11
CA LYS A 2 -49.27 43.67 -52.63
C LYS A 2 -48.72 43.71 -51.19
N ASN A 3 -49.51 43.22 -50.25
CA ASN A 3 -49.15 43.14 -48.83
C ASN A 3 -48.23 41.94 -48.59
N TRP A 4 -47.00 42.19 -48.12
CA TRP A 4 -46.07 41.16 -47.66
C TRP A 4 -46.17 41.07 -46.13
N LYS A 5 -46.64 39.93 -45.62
CA LYS A 5 -46.56 39.59 -44.19
C LYS A 5 -45.21 38.93 -43.94
N ILE A 6 -44.35 39.58 -43.15
CA ILE A 6 -43.09 39.01 -42.67
C ILE A 6 -43.40 38.20 -41.42
N ILE A 7 -43.20 36.88 -41.47
CA ILE A 7 -43.24 35.98 -40.33
C ILE A 7 -41.81 35.86 -39.81
N ILE A 8 -41.53 36.38 -38.62
CA ILE A 8 -40.26 36.21 -37.92
C ILE A 8 -40.35 34.89 -37.15
N GLY A 9 -39.61 33.88 -37.63
CA GLY A 9 -39.45 32.60 -36.93
C GLY A 9 -38.43 32.75 -35.81
N LEU A 10 -38.87 32.50 -34.57
CA LEU A 10 -38.01 32.42 -33.39
C LEU A 10 -37.21 31.11 -33.46
N VAL A 11 -35.89 31.21 -33.69
CA VAL A 11 -34.99 30.05 -33.61
C VAL A 11 -34.60 29.86 -32.14
N LEU A 12 -35.22 28.89 -31.47
CA LEU A 12 -34.71 28.36 -30.20
C LEU A 12 -33.47 27.51 -30.52
N ALA A 13 -32.28 28.05 -30.25
CA ALA A 13 -31.06 27.26 -30.17
C ALA A 13 -31.10 26.43 -28.88
N LEU A 14 -31.58 25.19 -28.96
CA LEU A 14 -31.34 24.17 -27.95
C LEU A 14 -29.84 23.86 -27.94
N GLY A 15 -29.10 24.51 -27.04
CA GLY A 15 -27.74 24.11 -26.70
C GLY A 15 -27.80 22.74 -26.03
N ALA A 16 -27.57 21.67 -26.79
CA ALA A 16 -27.27 20.38 -26.23
C ALA A 16 -25.93 20.50 -25.50
N THR A 17 -25.97 20.58 -24.17
CA THR A 17 -24.78 20.28 -23.37
C THR A 17 -24.40 18.85 -23.68
N VAL A 18 -23.28 18.67 -24.36
CA VAL A 18 -22.71 17.34 -24.59
C VAL A 18 -22.42 16.79 -23.20
N ALA A 19 -23.23 15.84 -22.72
CA ALA A 19 -22.91 15.11 -21.52
C ALA A 19 -21.57 14.41 -21.77
N GLN A 20 -20.50 14.87 -21.12
CA GLN A 20 -19.25 14.12 -21.11
C GLN A 20 -19.54 12.75 -20.51
N ALA A 21 -19.07 11.70 -21.19
CA ALA A 21 -19.19 10.35 -20.66
C ALA A 21 -18.27 10.27 -19.44
N ALA A 22 -18.86 10.03 -18.27
CA ALA A 22 -18.14 9.71 -17.06
C ALA A 22 -17.19 8.53 -17.29
N ILE A 23 -16.06 8.49 -16.58
CA ILE A 23 -15.16 7.33 -16.63
C ILE A 23 -15.87 6.07 -16.12
N THR A 24 -15.44 4.92 -16.61
CA THR A 24 -15.86 3.63 -16.07
C THR A 24 -14.88 3.18 -14.99
N VAL A 25 -15.39 2.94 -13.78
CA VAL A 25 -14.65 2.27 -12.70
C VAL A 25 -15.17 0.83 -12.60
N PRO A 26 -14.39 -0.18 -13.06
CA PRO A 26 -14.82 -1.58 -12.98
C PRO A 26 -15.19 -1.99 -11.55
N GLY A 27 -16.32 -2.68 -11.37
CA GLY A 27 -16.78 -3.15 -10.06
C GLY A 27 -17.41 -2.08 -9.15
N ALA A 28 -17.47 -0.82 -9.56
CA ALA A 28 -18.20 0.22 -8.83
C ALA A 28 -19.72 0.04 -9.05
N ASP A 29 -20.35 -0.81 -8.26
CA ASP A 29 -21.79 -1.14 -8.38
C ASP A 29 -22.68 -0.47 -7.31
N GLY A 30 -22.08 0.10 -6.27
CA GLY A 30 -22.80 0.76 -5.18
C GLY A 30 -23.38 -0.19 -4.11
N SER A 31 -23.02 -1.47 -4.14
CA SER A 31 -23.55 -2.51 -3.25
C SER A 31 -23.25 -2.31 -1.76
N ASP A 32 -22.19 -1.58 -1.40
CA ASP A 32 -21.90 -1.19 -0.01
C ASP A 32 -22.68 0.07 0.46
N GLY A 33 -23.55 0.62 -0.40
CA GLY A 33 -24.36 1.80 -0.08
C GLY A 33 -23.56 3.09 0.05
N ALA A 34 -24.15 4.11 0.67
CA ALA A 34 -23.49 5.40 0.87
C ALA A 34 -22.66 5.38 2.17
N LEU A 35 -21.40 5.81 2.10
CA LEU A 35 -20.56 6.04 3.28
C LEU A 35 -20.70 7.49 3.72
N LEU A 36 -21.24 7.71 4.93
CA LEU A 36 -21.33 9.03 5.55
C LEU A 36 -20.61 9.03 6.90
N ILE A 37 -19.54 9.82 7.01
CA ILE A 37 -18.73 9.97 8.22
C ILE A 37 -18.94 11.39 8.77
N THR A 38 -19.71 11.50 9.86
CA THR A 38 -20.03 12.78 10.53
C THR A 38 -19.24 13.03 11.80
N GLU A 39 -18.58 12.00 12.33
CA GLU A 39 -17.76 12.03 13.53
C GLU A 39 -16.51 11.16 13.34
N ASN A 40 -15.62 11.11 14.33
CA ASN A 40 -14.45 10.26 14.24
C ASN A 40 -14.86 8.78 14.20
N THR A 41 -14.52 8.11 13.12
CA THR A 41 -14.93 6.73 12.85
C THR A 41 -13.70 5.87 12.53
N GLN A 42 -13.69 4.64 13.03
CA GLN A 42 -12.75 3.62 12.61
C GLN A 42 -13.50 2.50 11.89
N ILE A 43 -13.14 2.23 10.65
CA ILE A 43 -13.65 1.05 9.91
C ILE A 43 -12.76 -0.14 10.25
N ASP A 44 -13.37 -1.22 10.75
CA ASP A 44 -12.66 -2.47 10.99
C ASP A 44 -12.61 -3.34 9.72
N LEU A 45 -11.43 -3.36 9.09
CA LEU A 45 -11.22 -4.11 7.85
C LEU A 45 -11.24 -5.62 8.06
N SER A 46 -11.16 -6.12 9.30
CA SER A 46 -11.27 -7.56 9.59
C SER A 46 -12.66 -8.13 9.36
N LEU A 47 -13.67 -7.26 9.25
CA LEU A 47 -15.07 -7.62 8.98
C LEU A 47 -15.36 -7.87 7.49
N ALA A 48 -14.39 -7.59 6.60
CA ALA A 48 -14.56 -7.80 5.17
C ALA A 48 -14.79 -9.29 4.85
N THR A 49 -15.78 -9.56 4.01
CA THR A 49 -16.06 -10.94 3.58
C THR A 49 -14.99 -11.38 2.58
N THR A 50 -14.48 -12.60 2.70
CA THR A 50 -13.52 -13.11 1.69
C THR A 50 -14.27 -13.47 0.41
N GLY A 51 -13.81 -12.95 -0.73
CA GLY A 51 -14.45 -13.13 -2.04
C GLY A 51 -13.60 -12.55 -3.17
N ALA A 52 -14.14 -12.56 -4.38
CA ALA A 52 -13.53 -11.85 -5.50
C ALA A 52 -13.73 -10.34 -5.32
N TRP A 53 -12.74 -9.55 -5.73
CA TRP A 53 -12.76 -8.08 -5.54
C TRP A 53 -13.99 -7.40 -6.15
N ASP A 54 -14.63 -8.00 -7.13
CA ASP A 54 -15.83 -7.54 -7.85
C ASP A 54 -17.15 -8.19 -7.37
N ASP A 55 -17.12 -9.08 -6.38
CA ASP A 55 -18.34 -9.58 -5.73
C ASP A 55 -19.09 -8.44 -5.03
N ALA A 56 -20.42 -8.47 -5.00
CA ALA A 56 -21.20 -7.45 -4.30
C ALA A 56 -20.78 -7.32 -2.82
N GLY A 57 -20.68 -6.08 -2.35
CA GLY A 57 -20.36 -5.74 -0.98
C GLY A 57 -21.47 -6.08 0.02
N THR A 58 -21.11 -6.08 1.30
CA THR A 58 -22.01 -6.40 2.42
C THR A 58 -22.14 -5.25 3.43
N GLY A 59 -21.61 -4.07 3.09
CA GLY A 59 -21.41 -2.92 3.97
C GLY A 59 -20.04 -2.90 4.65
N ASN A 60 -19.35 -4.05 4.74
CA ASN A 60 -18.02 -4.19 5.33
C ASN A 60 -16.91 -4.43 4.30
N GLY A 61 -17.24 -4.35 3.00
CA GLY A 61 -16.31 -4.61 1.90
C GLY A 61 -15.98 -6.09 1.69
N VAL A 62 -15.16 -6.35 0.67
CA VAL A 62 -14.72 -7.68 0.24
C VAL A 62 -13.20 -7.77 0.27
N TYR A 63 -12.65 -8.76 0.96
CA TYR A 63 -11.23 -9.10 0.91
C TYR A 63 -10.95 -10.10 -0.21
N ASP A 64 -10.13 -9.70 -1.18
CA ASP A 64 -9.62 -10.58 -2.23
C ASP A 64 -8.12 -10.86 -2.01
N SER A 65 -7.76 -12.12 -1.79
CA SER A 65 -6.37 -12.54 -1.55
C SER A 65 -5.50 -12.51 -2.81
N ASN A 66 -6.07 -12.65 -4.00
CA ASN A 66 -5.34 -12.56 -5.26
C ASN A 66 -4.99 -11.11 -5.60
N LYS A 67 -5.82 -10.15 -5.17
CA LYS A 67 -5.52 -8.71 -5.29
C LYS A 67 -4.78 -8.15 -4.09
N TRP A 68 -4.84 -8.86 -2.96
CA TRP A 68 -4.43 -8.38 -1.65
C TRP A 68 -5.00 -7.00 -1.38
N ALA A 69 -6.33 -6.89 -1.29
CA ALA A 69 -7.04 -5.63 -1.06
C ALA A 69 -8.35 -5.87 -0.33
N VAL A 70 -8.76 -4.92 0.51
CA VAL A 70 -10.14 -4.81 1.00
C VAL A 70 -10.87 -3.77 0.15
N VAL A 71 -11.87 -4.24 -0.60
CA VAL A 71 -12.57 -3.47 -1.63
C VAL A 71 -13.97 -3.12 -1.19
N PHE A 72 -14.27 -1.83 -1.13
CA PHE A 72 -15.59 -1.28 -0.88
C PHE A 72 -16.17 -0.72 -2.18
N LYS A 73 -17.48 -0.90 -2.36
CA LYS A 73 -18.24 -0.55 -3.56
C LYS A 73 -19.36 0.44 -3.19
N TYR A 74 -18.97 1.66 -2.85
CA TYR A 74 -19.92 2.66 -2.35
C TYR A 74 -20.72 3.31 -3.48
N SER A 75 -21.95 3.73 -3.19
CA SER A 75 -22.75 4.57 -4.10
C SER A 75 -22.34 6.06 -4.00
N SER A 76 -21.83 6.48 -2.85
CA SER A 76 -21.22 7.80 -2.63
C SER A 76 -20.40 7.77 -1.34
N VAL A 77 -19.47 8.72 -1.21
CA VAL A 77 -18.68 8.88 0.02
C VAL A 77 -18.70 10.33 0.46
N VAL A 78 -18.99 10.57 1.74
CA VAL A 78 -18.88 11.88 2.38
C VAL A 78 -18.15 11.75 3.72
N VAL A 79 -17.02 12.45 3.85
CA VAL A 79 -16.33 12.65 5.13
C VAL A 79 -16.46 14.12 5.50
N THR A 80 -17.30 14.43 6.48
CA THR A 80 -17.64 15.82 6.82
C THR A 80 -16.49 16.56 7.48
N ASN A 81 -16.56 17.90 7.48
CA ASN A 81 -15.57 18.72 8.14
C ASN A 81 -15.48 18.39 9.64
N GLY A 82 -14.26 18.35 10.19
CA GLY A 82 -13.99 17.97 11.58
C GLY A 82 -14.03 16.47 11.88
N ALA A 83 -14.50 15.62 10.97
CA ALA A 83 -14.48 14.18 11.15
C ALA A 83 -13.16 13.55 10.67
N THR A 84 -12.67 12.55 11.38
CA THR A 84 -11.51 11.74 10.98
C THR A 84 -11.93 10.29 10.79
N LEU A 85 -11.73 9.77 9.57
CA LEU A 85 -11.87 8.37 9.24
C LEU A 85 -10.52 7.65 9.37
N THR A 86 -10.50 6.56 10.11
CA THR A 86 -9.34 5.67 10.29
C THR A 86 -9.73 4.22 9.99
N PHE A 87 -8.75 3.32 9.99
CA PHE A 87 -8.96 1.90 9.72
C PHE A 87 -8.27 1.04 10.77
N ALA A 88 -8.95 0.00 11.25
CA ALA A 88 -8.28 -1.13 11.89
C ALA A 88 -7.88 -2.13 10.80
N ASN A 89 -6.66 -2.67 10.89
CA ASN A 89 -6.10 -3.52 9.83
C ASN A 89 -6.85 -4.85 9.69
N HIS A 90 -7.04 -5.28 8.44
CA HIS A 90 -7.41 -6.65 8.14
C HIS A 90 -6.26 -7.59 8.55
N PRO A 91 -6.51 -8.86 8.95
CA PRO A 91 -5.43 -9.78 9.34
C PRO A 91 -4.36 -10.05 8.28
N SER A 92 -4.63 -9.83 6.98
CA SER A 92 -3.59 -9.87 5.91
C SER A 92 -2.84 -8.55 5.74
N ARG A 93 -3.26 -7.49 6.44
CA ARG A 93 -2.77 -6.11 6.32
C ARG A 93 -2.93 -5.54 4.92
N ALA A 94 -3.94 -6.00 4.18
CA ALA A 94 -4.22 -5.52 2.85
C ALA A 94 -4.60 -4.01 2.84
N PRO A 95 -4.24 -3.27 1.77
CA PRO A 95 -4.66 -1.89 1.54
C PRO A 95 -6.17 -1.75 1.34
N VAL A 96 -6.62 -0.49 1.37
CA VAL A 96 -8.03 -0.10 1.18
C VAL A 96 -8.27 0.28 -0.28
N VAL A 97 -9.38 -0.17 -0.85
CA VAL A 97 -9.83 0.24 -2.18
C VAL A 97 -11.28 0.68 -2.11
N TRP A 98 -11.58 1.88 -2.57
CA TRP A 98 -12.93 2.40 -2.75
C TRP A 98 -13.24 2.50 -4.25
N LEU A 99 -14.26 1.76 -4.67
CA LEU A 99 -14.84 1.80 -6.00
C LEU A 99 -16.21 2.47 -5.88
N VAL A 100 -16.29 3.76 -6.21
CA VAL A 100 -17.45 4.60 -5.91
C VAL A 100 -18.26 4.82 -7.17
N ASN A 101 -19.50 4.33 -7.18
CA ASN A 101 -20.47 4.56 -8.25
C ASN A 101 -21.19 5.91 -8.08
N GLY A 102 -20.40 6.97 -7.96
CA GLY A 102 -20.89 8.29 -7.62
C GLY A 102 -19.77 9.25 -7.26
N ASP A 103 -20.14 10.26 -6.48
CA ASP A 103 -19.22 11.28 -6.01
C ASP A 103 -18.53 10.89 -4.70
N VAL A 104 -17.35 11.44 -4.52
CA VAL A 104 -16.60 11.40 -3.26
C VAL A 104 -16.36 12.83 -2.80
N THR A 105 -16.78 13.14 -1.58
CA THR A 105 -16.55 14.45 -0.93
C THR A 105 -15.78 14.26 0.37
N ILE A 106 -14.56 14.79 0.43
CA ILE A 106 -13.71 14.73 1.63
C ILE A 106 -13.47 16.16 2.12
N LEU A 107 -14.17 16.53 3.19
CA LEU A 107 -13.99 17.78 3.92
C LEU A 107 -13.20 17.58 5.21
N GLY A 108 -13.30 16.39 5.82
CA GLY A 108 -12.55 15.98 7.00
C GLY A 108 -11.21 15.33 6.67
N THR A 109 -10.80 14.34 7.46
CA THR A 109 -9.54 13.61 7.27
C THR A 109 -9.79 12.13 6.98
N VAL A 110 -9.16 11.59 5.95
CA VAL A 110 -8.97 10.14 5.76
C VAL A 110 -7.53 9.82 6.15
N ASN A 111 -7.36 9.01 7.19
CA ASN A 111 -6.06 8.74 7.82
C ASN A 111 -5.68 7.26 7.71
N LEU A 112 -4.54 7.02 7.04
CA LEU A 112 -3.91 5.71 6.86
C LEU A 112 -2.48 5.69 7.42
N ASP A 113 -2.14 6.60 8.35
CA ASP A 113 -0.80 6.74 8.87
C ASP A 113 -0.30 5.43 9.55
N GLY A 114 1.00 5.18 9.47
CA GLY A 114 1.65 4.14 10.24
C GLY A 114 1.76 4.53 11.71
N GLN A 115 1.72 3.53 12.62
CA GLN A 115 1.97 3.79 14.03
C GLN A 115 3.40 4.27 14.23
N GLY A 116 3.57 5.30 15.08
CA GLY A 116 4.87 5.70 15.57
C GLY A 116 5.47 4.67 16.54
N SER A 117 6.58 5.04 17.17
CA SER A 117 7.25 4.18 18.14
C SER A 117 6.32 3.76 19.29
N MET A 118 6.46 2.50 19.69
CA MET A 118 5.76 1.85 20.79
C MET A 118 6.50 2.12 22.11
N PRO A 119 5.88 1.86 23.28
CA PRO A 119 6.56 2.04 24.56
C PRO A 119 7.92 1.33 24.59
N ARG A 120 8.91 2.02 25.16
CA ARG A 120 10.29 1.55 25.27
C ARG A 120 10.34 0.18 25.95
N TYR A 121 11.19 -0.71 25.43
CA TYR A 121 11.34 -2.11 25.87
C TYR A 121 10.10 -3.00 25.63
N SER A 122 9.15 -2.58 24.79
CA SER A 122 8.04 -3.44 24.40
C SER A 122 8.45 -4.51 23.38
N ASN A 123 7.76 -5.65 23.41
CA ASN A 123 7.90 -6.73 22.43
C ASN A 123 6.85 -6.63 21.31
N ILE A 124 6.30 -5.44 21.10
CA ILE A 124 5.23 -5.15 20.15
C ILE A 124 5.80 -4.28 19.05
N HIS A 125 5.59 -4.69 17.81
CA HIS A 125 5.97 -3.89 16.65
C HIS A 125 4.96 -2.76 16.45
N ALA A 126 5.44 -1.58 16.06
CA ALA A 126 4.55 -0.57 15.50
C ALA A 126 3.84 -1.14 14.27
N GLU A 127 2.50 -1.07 14.24
CA GLU A 127 1.69 -1.54 13.13
C GLU A 127 1.64 -0.52 12.00
N GLY A 128 1.79 -1.00 10.76
CA GLY A 128 1.60 -0.15 9.59
C GLY A 128 0.13 0.25 9.43
N GLY A 129 -0.12 1.30 8.66
CA GLY A 129 -1.48 1.53 8.15
C GLY A 129 -1.92 0.38 7.23
N PRO A 130 -3.19 0.34 6.78
CA PRO A 130 -3.66 -0.70 5.85
C PRO A 130 -2.77 -0.78 4.61
N GLY A 131 -2.20 -1.93 4.27
CA GLY A 131 -1.24 -2.10 3.17
C GLY A 131 0.22 -1.74 3.51
N GLY A 132 0.47 -1.14 4.68
CA GLY A 132 1.81 -0.79 5.17
C GLY A 132 2.45 -1.90 6.01
N PHE A 133 3.77 -1.84 6.17
CA PHE A 133 4.54 -2.83 6.91
C PHE A 133 5.03 -2.31 8.26
N ARG A 134 5.10 -3.24 9.22
CA ARG A 134 5.55 -2.99 10.59
C ARG A 134 6.98 -2.44 10.70
N GLY A 135 7.20 -1.65 11.75
CA GLY A 135 8.53 -1.29 12.23
C GLY A 135 9.25 -2.45 12.93
N GLY A 136 10.56 -2.32 13.09
CA GLY A 136 11.40 -3.25 13.85
C GLY A 136 11.30 -3.02 15.36
N LEU A 137 11.57 -4.05 16.16
CA LEU A 137 11.62 -3.92 17.63
C LEU A 137 12.88 -3.19 18.07
N GLY A 138 12.81 -2.49 19.19
CA GLY A 138 13.99 -2.12 19.97
C GLY A 138 14.48 -3.28 20.84
N ASP A 139 15.58 -3.06 21.56
CA ASP A 139 16.02 -4.00 22.61
C ASP A 139 14.94 -4.15 23.70
N ALA A 140 14.76 -5.37 24.19
CA ALA A 140 13.86 -5.70 25.30
C ALA A 140 14.49 -6.81 26.14
N THR A 141 13.92 -7.12 27.31
CA THR A 141 14.47 -8.16 28.19
C THR A 141 14.57 -9.51 27.46
N GLY A 142 15.81 -9.95 27.20
CA GLY A 142 16.10 -11.20 26.49
C GLY A 142 15.94 -11.16 24.97
N LEU A 143 15.65 -10.01 24.37
CA LEU A 143 15.48 -9.81 22.93
C LEU A 143 16.30 -8.59 22.48
N SER A 144 17.01 -8.70 21.37
CA SER A 144 17.65 -7.52 20.76
C SER A 144 16.76 -6.94 19.67
N ARG A 145 17.06 -5.70 19.28
CA ARG A 145 16.41 -4.95 18.21
C ARG A 145 16.36 -5.71 16.89
N SER A 146 15.40 -5.33 16.05
CA SER A 146 15.24 -5.86 14.69
C SER A 146 15.04 -4.81 13.62
N ALA A 147 15.28 -5.24 12.38
CA ALA A 147 14.97 -4.48 11.19
C ALA A 147 13.44 -4.33 10.99
N GLY A 148 13.06 -3.31 10.21
CA GLY A 148 11.70 -3.16 9.73
C GLY A 148 11.27 -4.33 8.85
N LEU A 149 9.98 -4.68 8.92
CA LEU A 149 9.46 -5.95 8.38
C LEU A 149 8.94 -5.86 6.94
N GLY A 150 8.97 -4.67 6.33
CA GLY A 150 8.64 -4.48 4.92
C GLY A 150 9.81 -4.77 3.98
N VAL A 151 9.53 -4.88 2.68
CA VAL A 151 10.58 -5.10 1.65
C VAL A 151 11.61 -3.98 1.60
N GLY A 152 11.20 -2.75 1.95
CA GLY A 152 12.05 -1.58 2.15
C GLY A 152 12.42 -1.32 3.61
N GLY A 153 12.14 -2.24 4.52
CA GLY A 153 12.26 -1.99 5.96
C GLY A 153 13.68 -1.62 6.39
N GLY A 154 13.79 -0.70 7.35
CA GLY A 154 15.06 -0.20 7.86
C GLY A 154 15.97 -1.30 8.40
N ARG A 155 17.27 -1.21 8.14
CA ARG A 155 18.29 -2.13 8.71
C ARG A 155 18.62 -1.74 10.16
N THR A 156 18.94 -2.74 10.98
CA THR A 156 19.69 -2.46 12.22
C THR A 156 21.18 -2.39 11.88
N ASP A 157 21.87 -1.40 12.40
CA ASP A 157 23.33 -1.36 12.36
C ASP A 157 23.87 -1.75 13.74
N PHE A 158 24.57 -2.89 13.82
CA PHE A 158 25.13 -3.34 15.11
C PHE A 158 26.32 -2.51 15.58
N SER A 159 26.92 -1.72 14.69
CA SER A 159 28.05 -0.84 15.01
C SER A 159 27.58 0.47 15.65
N TYR A 160 26.29 0.80 15.51
CA TYR A 160 25.69 2.02 16.05
C TYR A 160 24.53 1.69 17.00
N THR A 161 24.15 2.66 17.82
CA THR A 161 22.96 2.59 18.69
C THR A 161 21.65 2.77 17.90
N HIS A 162 21.74 3.22 16.64
CA HIS A 162 20.61 3.71 15.85
C HIS A 162 19.98 2.68 14.88
N GLY A 163 18.68 2.82 14.63
CA GLY A 163 17.94 2.12 13.58
C GLY A 163 17.76 2.98 12.32
N ALA A 164 17.92 2.41 11.13
CA ALA A 164 17.72 3.13 9.86
C ALA A 164 16.22 3.33 9.52
N GLY A 165 15.92 4.35 8.72
CA GLY A 165 14.57 4.63 8.25
C GLY A 165 14.05 3.60 7.24
N GLY A 166 12.73 3.40 7.19
CA GLY A 166 12.09 2.56 6.17
C GLY A 166 12.11 3.23 4.78
N SER A 167 12.20 2.46 3.71
CA SER A 167 12.18 2.94 2.31
C SER A 167 10.84 2.65 1.63
N TYR A 168 10.38 3.50 0.71
CA TYR A 168 9.30 3.16 -0.23
C TYR A 168 9.43 3.88 -1.58
N GLY A 169 8.90 5.10 -1.70
CA GLY A 169 9.01 5.97 -2.87
C GLY A 169 10.44 6.50 -3.06
N THR A 170 11.11 6.80 -1.95
CA THR A 170 12.55 7.03 -1.87
C THR A 170 13.20 6.07 -0.86
N VAL A 171 14.54 6.06 -0.83
CA VAL A 171 15.30 5.29 0.16
C VAL A 171 15.30 6.05 1.48
N GLY A 172 14.92 5.38 2.58
CA GLY A 172 15.01 5.94 3.92
C GLY A 172 16.46 6.12 4.36
N GLU A 173 16.71 7.05 5.26
CA GLU A 173 18.07 7.42 5.62
C GLU A 173 18.83 6.28 6.30
N ASN A 174 20.13 6.21 5.99
CA ASN A 174 21.05 5.17 6.45
C ASN A 174 20.61 3.73 6.10
N ASN A 175 19.65 3.56 5.19
CA ASN A 175 19.14 2.27 4.76
C ASN A 175 19.82 1.80 3.46
N THR A 176 19.98 0.49 3.30
CA THR A 176 20.46 -0.13 2.05
C THR A 176 19.35 -0.85 1.31
N ALA A 177 18.16 -1.00 1.92
CA ALA A 177 17.00 -1.52 1.23
C ALA A 177 16.50 -0.48 0.21
N ALA A 178 16.54 -0.86 -1.06
CA ALA A 178 16.07 -0.02 -2.16
C ALA A 178 14.59 0.35 -2.01
N ALA A 179 14.22 1.48 -2.61
CA ALA A 179 12.84 1.85 -2.90
C ALA A 179 12.11 0.73 -3.67
N TYR A 180 10.79 0.65 -3.51
CA TYR A 180 9.96 -0.37 -4.14
C TYR A 180 8.61 0.21 -4.60
N GLY A 181 7.80 -0.66 -5.20
CA GLY A 181 6.57 -0.26 -5.89
C GLY A 181 6.88 0.50 -7.17
N ASN A 182 5.86 1.16 -7.72
CA ASN A 182 6.01 1.94 -8.94
C ASN A 182 5.12 3.21 -8.88
N PRO A 183 5.42 4.25 -9.68
CA PRO A 183 4.63 5.48 -9.72
C PRO A 183 3.16 5.27 -10.10
N SER A 184 2.82 4.14 -10.74
CA SER A 184 1.43 3.81 -11.06
C SER A 184 0.62 3.27 -9.89
N LEU A 185 1.24 2.90 -8.77
CA LEU A 185 0.55 2.26 -7.63
C LEU A 185 -0.33 1.08 -8.07
N ILE A 186 0.19 0.29 -9.02
CA ILE A 186 -0.41 -0.96 -9.52
C ILE A 186 0.65 -2.06 -9.44
N PRO A 187 0.52 -3.06 -8.55
CA PRO A 187 -0.50 -3.18 -7.51
C PRO A 187 -0.36 -2.10 -6.43
N LEU A 188 -1.45 -1.87 -5.68
CA LEU A 188 -1.47 -0.94 -4.56
C LEU A 188 -0.72 -1.56 -3.37
N ILE A 189 0.23 -0.81 -2.79
CA ILE A 189 1.05 -1.25 -1.67
C ILE A 189 1.47 -0.03 -0.83
N GLY A 190 1.56 -0.22 0.48
CA GLY A 190 1.96 0.82 1.44
C GLY A 190 3.47 0.86 1.70
N GLY A 191 3.84 1.72 2.64
CA GLY A 191 5.21 1.98 3.07
C GLY A 191 5.80 0.89 3.98
N SER A 192 7.10 0.96 4.21
CA SER A 192 7.84 0.05 5.10
C SER A 192 8.28 0.74 6.39
N GLY A 193 8.28 -0.01 7.50
CA GLY A 193 8.75 0.50 8.78
C GLY A 193 10.27 0.63 8.91
N GLY A 194 10.72 1.51 9.81
CA GLY A 194 12.12 1.66 10.20
C GLY A 194 12.58 0.57 11.17
N ALA A 195 13.88 0.55 11.48
CA ALA A 195 14.46 -0.36 12.47
C ALA A 195 14.34 0.19 13.90
N GLY A 196 14.29 -0.70 14.89
CA GLY A 196 14.41 -0.29 16.28
C GLY A 196 15.86 -0.05 16.72
N SER A 197 16.01 0.54 17.91
CA SER A 197 17.27 0.94 18.52
C SER A 197 17.67 0.03 19.68
N ASN A 198 18.92 0.14 20.16
CA ASN A 198 19.36 -0.62 21.33
C ASN A 198 18.94 -0.01 22.68
N SER A 199 18.34 1.18 22.65
CA SER A 199 17.72 1.79 23.81
C SER A 199 16.38 1.18 24.16
N GLY A 200 15.79 0.40 23.24
CA GLY A 200 14.50 -0.24 23.42
C GLY A 200 13.35 0.44 22.71
N ASP A 201 13.63 1.45 21.89
CA ASP A 201 12.62 2.12 21.07
C ASP A 201 12.40 1.34 19.77
N CYS A 202 11.14 1.10 19.42
CA CYS A 202 10.83 0.44 18.17
C CYS A 202 10.89 1.44 17.01
N GLY A 203 11.15 0.94 15.80
CA GLY A 203 11.05 1.74 14.59
C GLY A 203 9.61 2.11 14.29
N GLY A 204 9.39 3.28 13.69
CA GLY A 204 8.08 3.69 13.20
C GLY A 204 7.61 2.78 12.04
N ALA A 205 6.31 2.55 11.92
CA ALA A 205 5.75 1.68 10.89
C ALA A 205 5.51 2.42 9.57
N GLY A 206 5.41 1.70 8.45
CA GLY A 206 5.11 2.29 7.17
C GLY A 206 3.67 2.82 7.07
N GLY A 207 3.48 3.92 6.34
CA GLY A 207 2.15 4.43 6.00
C GLY A 207 1.34 3.43 5.17
N GLY A 208 0.02 3.46 5.30
CA GLY A 208 -0.88 2.59 4.56
C GLY A 208 -1.01 2.95 3.09
N ALA A 209 -1.95 2.32 2.39
CA ALA A 209 -2.27 2.64 1.01
C ALA A 209 -3.76 2.58 0.72
N ILE A 210 -4.21 3.52 -0.11
CA ILE A 210 -5.59 3.64 -0.55
C ILE A 210 -5.69 3.93 -2.05
N LEU A 211 -6.65 3.27 -2.70
CA LEU A 211 -7.19 3.68 -3.99
C LEU A 211 -8.59 4.25 -3.76
N ILE A 212 -8.84 5.46 -4.24
CA ILE A 212 -10.17 6.06 -4.34
C ILE A 212 -10.48 6.23 -5.82
N ALA A 213 -11.35 5.39 -6.37
CA ALA A 213 -11.81 5.47 -7.75
C ALA A 213 -13.28 5.84 -7.78
N ALA A 214 -13.62 7.01 -8.30
CA ALA A 214 -14.99 7.51 -8.42
C ALA A 214 -15.41 7.55 -9.90
N THR A 215 -16.60 7.07 -10.22
CA THR A 215 -17.14 7.21 -11.58
C THR A 215 -17.40 8.67 -11.95
N GLN A 216 -17.67 9.53 -10.96
CA GLN A 216 -17.95 10.95 -11.13
C GLN A 216 -16.85 11.82 -10.47
N ALA A 217 -17.22 12.77 -9.61
CA ALA A 217 -16.29 13.75 -9.06
C ALA A 217 -15.63 13.27 -7.75
N ILE A 218 -14.36 13.64 -7.58
CA ILE A 218 -13.73 13.72 -6.26
C ILE A 218 -13.61 15.21 -5.88
N THR A 219 -14.28 15.61 -4.82
CA THR A 219 -14.15 16.94 -4.21
C THR A 219 -13.35 16.83 -2.91
N LEU A 220 -12.13 17.34 -2.90
CA LEU A 220 -11.21 17.26 -1.78
C LEU A 220 -10.89 18.65 -1.22
N ASN A 221 -11.50 19.00 -0.09
CA ASN A 221 -11.18 20.21 0.69
C ASN A 221 -10.56 19.89 2.05
N GLY A 222 -10.61 18.62 2.47
CA GLY A 222 -9.99 18.09 3.67
C GLY A 222 -8.59 17.53 3.42
N THR A 223 -8.25 16.44 4.09
CA THR A 223 -6.94 15.77 3.97
C THR A 223 -7.09 14.27 3.72
N ILE A 224 -6.28 13.73 2.82
CA ILE A 224 -6.00 12.30 2.74
C ILE A 224 -4.54 12.10 3.09
N ARG A 225 -4.25 11.26 4.09
CA ARG A 225 -2.88 11.04 4.56
C ARG A 225 -2.53 9.56 4.74
N ALA A 226 -1.29 9.24 4.39
CA ALA A 226 -0.66 7.93 4.58
C ALA A 226 0.80 8.15 4.99
N ILE A 227 1.02 8.87 6.08
CA ILE A 227 2.35 9.25 6.58
C ILE A 227 2.97 8.06 7.30
N GLY A 228 4.29 7.92 7.22
CA GLY A 228 5.00 6.96 8.06
C GLY A 228 4.85 7.23 9.55
N GLY A 229 5.06 6.21 10.37
CA GLY A 229 5.17 6.34 11.81
C GLY A 229 6.47 7.02 12.22
N ALA A 230 6.40 7.90 13.21
CA ALA A 230 7.59 8.53 13.79
C ALA A 230 8.49 7.51 14.50
N GLY A 231 9.80 7.63 14.31
CA GLY A 231 10.80 7.01 15.18
C GLY A 231 10.99 7.82 16.46
N ILE A 232 12.02 7.49 17.25
CA ILE A 232 12.44 8.28 18.42
C ILE A 232 13.77 8.97 18.11
N SER A 233 13.90 10.21 18.57
CA SER A 233 15.15 10.98 18.50
C SER A 233 15.49 11.52 19.88
N TYR A 234 16.39 10.84 20.60
CA TYR A 234 16.79 11.22 21.95
C TYR A 234 18.22 10.80 22.26
N ASN A 235 19.12 11.76 22.47
CA ASN A 235 20.45 11.58 23.09
C ASN A 235 21.23 10.30 22.67
N ALA A 236 21.30 10.01 21.36
CA ALA A 236 22.00 8.88 20.72
C ALA A 236 21.32 7.49 20.82
N GLU A 237 20.02 7.46 21.12
CA GLU A 237 19.20 6.26 21.34
C GLU A 237 18.09 6.13 20.27
N ASP A 238 18.44 6.25 19.00
CA ASP A 238 17.45 6.62 17.97
C ASP A 238 16.92 5.44 17.14
N SER A 239 15.60 5.33 17.06
CA SER A 239 14.95 4.39 16.16
C SER A 239 14.63 5.06 14.81
N GLY A 240 14.60 4.27 13.74
CA GLY A 240 14.27 4.76 12.41
C GLY A 240 12.76 4.99 12.26
N SER A 241 12.37 6.04 11.55
CA SER A 241 10.97 6.26 11.21
C SER A 241 10.52 5.38 10.03
N GLY A 242 9.21 5.22 9.88
CA GLY A 242 8.61 4.54 8.75
C GLY A 242 8.51 5.42 7.53
N SER A 243 8.52 4.81 6.35
CA SER A 243 8.29 5.51 5.09
C SER A 243 6.83 5.91 4.93
N GLY A 244 6.59 6.90 4.06
CA GLY A 244 5.25 7.22 3.58
C GLY A 244 4.59 6.07 2.84
N GLY A 245 3.28 6.19 2.63
CA GLY A 245 2.40 5.20 2.04
C GLY A 245 2.03 5.46 0.57
N GLY A 246 0.95 4.85 0.10
CA GLY A 246 0.47 4.97 -1.29
C GLY A 246 -0.92 5.58 -1.39
N ILE A 247 -1.07 6.73 -2.05
CA ILE A 247 -2.40 7.33 -2.28
C ILE A 247 -2.66 7.42 -3.78
N ARG A 248 -3.71 6.74 -4.25
CA ARG A 248 -4.11 6.74 -5.66
C ARG A 248 -5.54 7.26 -5.81
N LEU A 249 -5.71 8.32 -6.59
CA LEU A 249 -7.00 8.92 -6.91
C LEU A 249 -7.32 8.70 -8.39
N VAL A 250 -8.52 8.25 -8.70
CA VAL A 250 -9.03 8.07 -10.06
C VAL A 250 -10.43 8.67 -10.14
N SER A 251 -10.67 9.62 -11.03
CA SER A 251 -11.99 10.24 -11.16
C SER A 251 -12.27 10.79 -12.55
N ASP A 252 -13.52 11.15 -12.82
CA ASP A 252 -13.85 11.95 -14.00
C ASP A 252 -13.34 13.39 -13.79
N SER A 253 -13.79 14.02 -12.71
CA SER A 253 -13.34 15.34 -12.29
C SER A 253 -12.70 15.32 -10.90
N LEU A 254 -11.66 16.13 -10.71
CA LEU A 254 -11.03 16.35 -9.39
C LEU A 254 -11.02 17.84 -9.09
N SER A 255 -11.60 18.23 -7.95
CA SER A 255 -11.73 19.62 -7.53
C SER A 255 -11.45 19.82 -6.04
N GLY A 256 -11.25 21.08 -5.63
CA GLY A 256 -11.05 21.47 -4.24
C GLY A 256 -9.66 22.02 -3.92
N THR A 257 -9.40 22.29 -2.64
CA THR A 257 -8.15 22.92 -2.15
C THR A 257 -7.50 22.15 -0.99
N GLY A 258 -7.86 20.88 -0.82
CA GLY A 258 -7.37 20.05 0.27
C GLY A 258 -5.92 19.59 0.13
N SER A 259 -5.53 18.65 1.00
CA SER A 259 -4.17 18.11 1.06
C SER A 259 -4.12 16.60 0.80
N ILE A 260 -3.08 16.16 0.08
CA ILE A 260 -2.78 14.75 -0.15
C ILE A 260 -1.34 14.49 0.31
N ILE A 261 -1.17 13.68 1.35
CA ILE A 261 0.09 13.61 2.11
C ILE A 261 0.54 12.16 2.29
N ALA A 262 1.73 11.83 1.78
CA ALA A 262 2.30 10.49 1.92
C ALA A 262 3.82 10.54 2.11
N TYR A 263 4.34 11.40 2.98
CA TYR A 263 5.78 11.45 3.26
C TYR A 263 6.19 10.48 4.39
N GLY A 264 7.49 10.17 4.44
CA GLY A 264 8.08 9.46 5.57
C GLY A 264 8.22 10.37 6.77
N ASN A 265 8.08 9.84 7.98
CA ASN A 265 8.16 10.71 9.17
C ASN A 265 9.60 11.07 9.51
N THR A 266 9.76 12.10 10.33
CA THR A 266 11.07 12.51 10.84
C THR A 266 11.50 11.71 12.06
N ALA A 267 12.78 11.37 12.12
CA ALA A 267 13.47 10.83 13.29
C ALA A 267 14.95 11.24 13.24
N TYR A 268 15.86 10.45 13.84
CA TYR A 268 17.29 10.64 13.62
C TYR A 268 17.70 10.17 12.23
N TRP A 269 17.03 9.12 11.74
CA TRP A 269 17.07 8.68 10.36
C TRP A 269 15.66 8.64 9.80
N ASP A 270 15.41 9.53 8.85
CA ASP A 270 14.10 9.76 8.28
C ASP A 270 13.63 8.60 7.39
N GLY A 271 12.32 8.43 7.34
CA GLY A 271 11.66 7.48 6.48
C GLY A 271 11.64 8.02 5.06
N GLY A 272 11.76 7.13 4.08
CA GLY A 272 11.59 7.49 2.68
C GLY A 272 10.17 8.02 2.41
N GLU A 273 10.08 8.85 1.38
CA GLU A 273 8.81 9.35 0.86
C GLU A 273 7.92 8.20 0.38
N GLY A 274 6.61 8.45 0.35
CA GLY A 274 5.63 7.55 -0.24
C GLY A 274 5.42 7.80 -1.72
N ARG A 275 4.24 7.44 -2.23
CA ARG A 275 3.86 7.63 -3.62
C ARG A 275 2.43 8.15 -3.70
N ILE A 276 2.22 9.16 -4.55
CA ILE A 276 0.90 9.69 -4.84
C ILE A 276 0.66 9.56 -6.35
N ARG A 277 -0.53 9.11 -6.74
CA ARG A 277 -0.97 9.09 -8.13
C ARG A 277 -2.34 9.71 -8.28
N VAL A 278 -2.49 10.51 -9.32
CA VAL A 278 -3.75 11.17 -9.66
C VAL A 278 -4.08 10.93 -11.13
N GLU A 279 -5.23 10.31 -11.39
CA GLU A 279 -5.74 9.99 -12.72
C GLU A 279 -7.10 10.63 -12.89
N ARG A 280 -7.26 11.51 -13.88
CA ARG A 280 -8.48 12.31 -14.04
C ARG A 280 -8.69 12.83 -15.45
N VAL A 281 -9.95 13.05 -15.83
CA VAL A 281 -10.30 13.72 -17.09
C VAL A 281 -10.12 15.23 -16.94
N THR A 282 -10.66 15.81 -15.87
CA THR A 282 -10.56 17.25 -15.57
C THR A 282 -9.96 17.52 -14.20
N ASN A 283 -9.28 18.67 -14.08
CA ASN A 283 -8.68 19.14 -12.83
C ASN A 283 -9.03 20.60 -12.59
N ASP A 284 -9.93 20.83 -11.66
CA ASP A 284 -10.34 22.17 -11.23
C ASP A 284 -9.87 22.50 -9.80
N GLY A 285 -9.00 21.65 -9.24
CA GLY A 285 -8.46 21.82 -7.88
C GLY A 285 -7.06 22.42 -7.83
N ASN A 286 -6.74 23.01 -6.69
CA ASN A 286 -5.42 23.54 -6.32
C ASN A 286 -5.01 22.94 -4.97
N PHE A 287 -4.38 21.77 -5.01
CA PHE A 287 -4.12 20.95 -3.83
C PHE A 287 -2.70 21.15 -3.28
N SER A 288 -2.57 20.99 -1.96
CA SER A 288 -1.26 20.79 -1.33
C SER A 288 -0.90 19.31 -1.38
N ILE A 289 0.06 18.92 -2.22
CA ILE A 289 0.45 17.51 -2.42
C ILE A 289 1.91 17.32 -2.01
N SER A 290 2.20 16.30 -1.19
CA SER A 290 3.56 15.92 -0.82
C SER A 290 3.66 14.42 -0.53
N PRO A 291 4.55 13.65 -1.18
CA PRO A 291 5.50 14.06 -2.22
C PRO A 291 4.82 14.35 -3.57
N ASP A 292 5.59 14.85 -4.56
CA ASP A 292 5.07 15.13 -5.90
C ASP A 292 4.33 13.93 -6.52
N PRO A 293 3.14 14.14 -7.11
CA PRO A 293 2.33 13.04 -7.64
C PRO A 293 2.76 12.62 -9.05
N SER A 294 2.61 11.33 -9.34
CA SER A 294 2.48 10.87 -10.73
C SER A 294 1.09 11.25 -11.25
N VAL A 295 1.04 11.98 -12.36
CA VAL A 295 -0.23 12.45 -12.94
C VAL A 295 -0.49 11.76 -14.28
N LEU A 296 -1.70 11.23 -14.47
CA LEU A 296 -2.18 10.73 -15.75
C LEU A 296 -3.49 11.45 -16.13
N GLY A 297 -3.51 12.05 -17.31
CA GLY A 297 -4.77 12.52 -17.91
C GLY A 297 -5.55 11.34 -18.47
N LEU A 298 -6.84 11.27 -18.18
CA LEU A 298 -7.77 10.29 -18.73
C LEU A 298 -8.60 10.93 -19.84
N GLU A 299 -9.04 10.11 -20.79
CA GLU A 299 -10.05 10.53 -21.77
C GLU A 299 -11.46 10.37 -21.16
N SER A 300 -12.41 11.20 -21.60
CA SER A 300 -13.82 11.02 -21.25
C SER A 300 -14.29 9.64 -21.70
N GLY A 301 -14.98 8.91 -20.81
CA GLY A 301 -15.42 7.54 -21.05
C GLY A 301 -14.32 6.48 -20.91
N ALA A 302 -13.10 6.83 -20.49
CA ALA A 302 -12.05 5.85 -20.27
C ALA A 302 -12.41 4.84 -19.17
N THR A 303 -11.88 3.62 -19.28
CA THR A 303 -11.99 2.59 -18.23
C THR A 303 -10.75 2.62 -17.34
N ALA A 304 -10.95 2.78 -16.03
CA ALA A 304 -9.87 2.79 -15.06
C ALA A 304 -9.15 1.43 -14.97
N LEU A 305 -7.82 1.44 -15.07
CA LEU A 305 -6.99 0.25 -14.83
C LEU A 305 -6.74 0.08 -13.33
N LEU A 306 -7.53 -0.74 -12.65
CA LEU A 306 -7.44 -0.88 -11.18
C LEU A 306 -6.29 -1.80 -10.75
N TRP A 307 -6.14 -2.93 -11.43
CA TRP A 307 -5.24 -4.03 -11.07
C TRP A 307 -4.14 -4.21 -12.13
N PRO A 308 -3.06 -4.95 -11.82
CA PRO A 308 -2.10 -5.36 -12.83
C PRO A 308 -2.83 -6.03 -14.02
N PRO A 309 -2.53 -5.63 -15.28
CA PRO A 309 -3.18 -6.21 -16.45
C PRO A 309 -2.81 -7.69 -16.62
N ALA A 310 -3.59 -8.41 -17.42
CA ALA A 310 -3.21 -9.76 -17.86
C ALA A 310 -1.83 -9.71 -18.53
N GLY A 311 -0.93 -10.61 -18.14
CA GLY A 311 0.45 -10.63 -18.64
C GLY A 311 1.44 -9.77 -17.82
N ALA A 312 0.99 -9.09 -16.76
CA ALA A 312 1.90 -8.40 -15.85
C ALA A 312 2.90 -9.38 -15.21
N PRO A 313 4.13 -8.92 -14.90
CA PRO A 313 5.12 -9.74 -14.21
C PRO A 313 4.69 -10.00 -12.77
N GLU A 314 4.83 -11.26 -12.34
CA GLU A 314 4.49 -11.70 -10.99
C GLU A 314 5.61 -12.50 -10.37
N VAL A 315 5.68 -12.49 -9.04
CA VAL A 315 6.61 -13.30 -8.26
C VAL A 315 5.94 -13.79 -6.99
N ARG A 316 6.17 -15.06 -6.64
CA ARG A 316 5.70 -15.66 -5.39
C ARG A 316 6.67 -16.69 -4.85
N ILE A 317 6.61 -16.89 -3.53
CA ILE A 317 7.30 -18.00 -2.87
C ILE A 317 6.39 -19.22 -2.94
N VAL A 318 6.91 -20.32 -3.49
CA VAL A 318 6.17 -21.58 -3.65
C VAL A 318 6.36 -22.48 -2.43
N SER A 319 7.60 -22.61 -1.97
CA SER A 319 7.91 -23.42 -0.80
C SER A 319 9.12 -22.90 -0.03
N VAL A 320 9.16 -23.21 1.26
CA VAL A 320 10.27 -22.93 2.17
C VAL A 320 10.58 -24.24 2.90
N GLY A 321 11.81 -24.72 2.81
CA GLY A 321 12.26 -25.98 3.42
C GLY A 321 11.44 -27.20 2.99
N GLY A 322 10.90 -27.20 1.77
CA GLY A 322 10.01 -28.25 1.26
C GLY A 322 8.55 -28.12 1.69
N VAL A 323 8.22 -27.17 2.58
CA VAL A 323 6.83 -26.88 2.98
C VAL A 323 6.22 -25.89 1.99
N SER A 324 5.09 -26.26 1.38
CA SER A 324 4.33 -25.36 0.48
C SER A 324 3.80 -24.16 1.25
N ILE A 325 3.92 -22.97 0.66
CA ILE A 325 3.38 -21.74 1.25
C ILE A 325 1.90 -21.58 0.85
N PRO A 326 1.01 -21.15 1.78
CA PRO A 326 -0.38 -20.84 1.46
C PRO A 326 -0.49 -19.78 0.35
N GLY A 327 -1.57 -19.82 -0.44
CA GLY A 327 -1.83 -18.81 -1.47
C GLY A 327 -2.05 -17.40 -0.92
N ASP A 328 -2.36 -17.28 0.38
CA ASP A 328 -2.59 -16.03 1.09
C ASP A 328 -1.76 -16.00 2.39
N PRO A 329 -0.43 -15.83 2.28
CA PRO A 329 0.46 -15.84 3.44
C PRO A 329 0.20 -14.61 4.32
N ARG A 330 0.08 -14.82 5.63
CA ARG A 330 -0.31 -13.78 6.58
C ARG A 330 0.87 -13.10 7.26
N ALA A 331 2.06 -13.70 7.25
CA ALA A 331 3.24 -13.22 7.98
C ALA A 331 2.91 -12.89 9.46
N SER A 332 2.10 -13.74 10.11
CA SER A 332 1.71 -13.58 11.50
C SER A 332 2.81 -14.07 12.45
N PHE A 333 2.95 -13.39 13.59
CA PHE A 333 3.88 -13.76 14.66
C PHE A 333 3.17 -14.22 15.95
N GLY A 334 1.85 -14.38 15.91
CA GLY A 334 1.00 -14.61 17.09
C GLY A 334 0.05 -15.80 16.91
N ALA A 335 -1.16 -15.67 17.46
CA ALA A 335 -2.15 -16.74 17.59
C ALA A 335 -2.50 -17.48 16.27
N TYR A 336 -2.36 -16.84 15.12
CA TYR A 336 -2.60 -17.45 13.80
C TYR A 336 -1.46 -18.37 13.31
N GLY A 337 -0.33 -18.44 14.02
CA GLY A 337 0.81 -19.28 13.65
C GLY A 337 1.63 -18.75 12.48
N ALA A 338 2.69 -19.49 12.13
CA ALA A 338 3.52 -19.20 10.97
C ALA A 338 2.90 -19.79 9.69
N ASP A 339 3.14 -19.15 8.54
CA ASP A 339 2.73 -19.67 7.22
C ASP A 339 3.46 -20.98 6.85
N ALA A 340 4.67 -21.17 7.38
CA ALA A 340 5.42 -22.41 7.32
C ALA A 340 6.24 -22.61 8.60
N ALA A 341 6.25 -23.85 9.10
CA ALA A 341 7.07 -24.27 10.23
C ALA A 341 8.14 -25.26 9.76
N LEU A 342 9.39 -25.03 10.15
CA LEU A 342 10.55 -25.75 9.65
C LEU A 342 11.32 -26.41 10.80
N PRO A 343 11.95 -27.58 10.57
CA PRO A 343 12.94 -28.10 11.51
C PRO A 343 14.15 -27.15 11.56
N GLN A 344 14.84 -27.10 12.70
CA GLN A 344 16.06 -26.33 12.84
C GLN A 344 17.14 -26.92 11.92
N THR A 345 17.53 -26.15 10.90
CA THR A 345 18.55 -26.53 9.91
C THR A 345 19.46 -25.34 9.62
N ASN A 346 20.69 -25.60 9.20
CA ASN A 346 21.66 -24.54 8.88
C ASN A 346 21.49 -23.95 7.47
N SER A 347 20.69 -24.61 6.62
CA SER A 347 20.35 -24.17 5.26
C SER A 347 18.92 -24.60 4.94
N THR A 348 18.13 -23.68 4.40
CA THR A 348 16.73 -23.92 4.01
C THR A 348 16.55 -23.53 2.56
N GLN A 349 16.09 -24.47 1.73
CA GLN A 349 15.75 -24.16 0.34
C GLN A 349 14.49 -23.31 0.29
N ILE A 350 14.55 -22.20 -0.44
CA ILE A 350 13.37 -21.39 -0.78
C ILE A 350 13.17 -21.46 -2.29
N VAL A 351 12.01 -21.95 -2.72
CA VAL A 351 11.63 -22.03 -4.13
C VAL A 351 10.74 -20.84 -4.46
N VAL A 352 11.16 -20.06 -5.45
CA VAL A 352 10.43 -18.91 -5.97
C VAL A 352 9.94 -19.23 -7.37
N GLU A 353 8.70 -18.84 -7.67
CA GLU A 353 8.13 -18.83 -9.02
C GLU A 353 8.02 -17.38 -9.49
N THR A 354 8.38 -17.14 -10.75
CA THR A 354 8.07 -15.89 -11.44
C THR A 354 7.27 -16.18 -12.70
N THR A 355 6.30 -15.34 -13.03
CA THR A 355 5.49 -15.42 -14.25
C THR A 355 5.66 -14.13 -15.06
N ASN A 356 5.84 -14.22 -16.38
CA ASN A 356 6.11 -13.09 -17.28
C ASN A 356 7.33 -12.25 -16.87
N VAL A 357 8.36 -12.91 -16.32
CA VAL A 357 9.63 -12.31 -15.90
C VAL A 357 10.75 -12.93 -16.71
N GLU A 358 11.65 -12.10 -17.25
CA GLU A 358 12.77 -12.53 -18.08
C GLU A 358 13.83 -13.29 -17.26
N SER A 359 14.48 -14.28 -17.87
CA SER A 359 15.57 -15.06 -17.25
C SER A 359 16.82 -14.23 -16.90
N ALA A 360 16.98 -13.04 -17.48
CA ALA A 360 18.03 -12.09 -17.14
C ALA A 360 17.75 -11.31 -15.84
N SER A 361 16.56 -11.44 -15.26
CA SER A 361 16.17 -10.73 -14.04
C SER A 361 16.93 -11.23 -12.81
N GLN A 362 17.11 -10.36 -11.83
CA GLN A 362 17.61 -10.73 -10.51
C GLN A 362 16.44 -11.03 -9.58
N VAL A 363 16.45 -12.22 -8.98
CA VAL A 363 15.48 -12.61 -7.94
C VAL A 363 16.17 -12.57 -6.58
N LEU A 364 15.64 -11.78 -5.66
CA LEU A 364 16.22 -11.56 -4.34
C LEU A 364 15.22 -11.95 -3.25
N VAL A 365 15.64 -12.83 -2.36
CA VAL A 365 14.87 -13.25 -1.19
C VAL A 365 15.39 -12.51 0.04
N ARG A 366 14.52 -11.73 0.69
CA ARG A 366 14.78 -11.05 1.96
C ARG A 366 14.23 -11.89 3.11
N LEU A 367 15.09 -12.15 4.09
CA LEU A 367 14.72 -12.74 5.38
C LEU A 367 14.89 -11.72 6.47
N THR A 368 13.81 -11.40 7.17
CA THR A 368 13.83 -10.46 8.29
C THR A 368 13.40 -11.17 9.57
N PRO A 369 14.32 -11.41 10.52
CA PRO A 369 13.97 -11.95 11.83
C PRO A 369 12.96 -11.03 12.53
N ARG A 370 11.99 -11.63 13.24
CA ARG A 370 11.03 -10.87 14.07
C ARG A 370 11.77 -9.98 15.08
N HIS A 371 12.81 -10.51 15.70
CA HIS A 371 13.63 -9.84 16.70
C HIS A 371 15.10 -10.29 16.55
N SER A 372 16.00 -9.63 17.28
CA SER A 372 17.42 -9.99 17.45
C SER A 372 18.21 -10.11 16.15
N GLY A 373 17.95 -9.23 15.18
CA GLY A 373 18.58 -9.35 13.88
C GLY A 373 18.21 -8.27 12.88
N THR A 374 19.18 -7.91 12.06
CA THR A 374 18.91 -7.22 10.79
C THR A 374 18.36 -8.20 9.75
N TYR A 375 17.88 -7.70 8.61
CA TYR A 375 17.50 -8.54 7.48
C TYR A 375 18.73 -9.05 6.72
N ALA A 376 18.59 -10.19 6.06
CA ALA A 376 19.57 -10.72 5.10
C ALA A 376 18.92 -10.85 3.72
N GLN A 377 19.70 -10.63 2.66
CA GLN A 377 19.25 -10.80 1.27
C GLN A 377 20.07 -11.89 0.59
N TYR A 378 19.37 -12.75 -0.15
CA TYR A 378 19.95 -13.89 -0.87
C TYR A 378 19.51 -13.83 -2.32
N ALA A 379 20.47 -13.89 -3.25
CA ALA A 379 20.17 -14.04 -4.66
C ALA A 379 19.68 -15.47 -4.92
N ALA A 380 18.55 -15.60 -5.61
CA ALA A 380 18.05 -16.88 -6.08
C ALA A 380 18.62 -17.18 -7.47
N THR A 381 19.01 -18.44 -7.70
CA THR A 381 19.52 -18.90 -8.99
C THR A 381 18.42 -19.58 -9.79
N LEU A 382 18.36 -19.30 -11.09
CA LEU A 382 17.41 -19.95 -12.00
C LEU A 382 17.65 -21.46 -11.99
N SER A 383 16.60 -22.24 -11.77
CA SER A 383 16.65 -23.70 -11.65
C SER A 383 15.86 -24.43 -12.72
N ALA A 384 14.76 -23.83 -13.22
CA ALA A 384 13.97 -24.42 -14.29
C ALA A 384 13.18 -23.34 -15.05
N THR A 385 12.84 -23.64 -16.30
CA THR A 385 11.99 -22.80 -17.17
C THR A 385 10.90 -23.66 -17.78
N ASN A 386 9.69 -23.13 -17.95
CA ASN A 386 8.80 -23.58 -19.02
C ASN A 386 8.98 -22.60 -20.19
N ASN A 387 9.34 -23.08 -21.38
CA ASN A 387 9.46 -22.18 -22.55
C ASN A 387 8.07 -21.92 -23.18
N LEU A 388 7.03 -21.88 -22.35
CA LEU A 388 5.63 -21.74 -22.76
C LEU A 388 5.15 -20.32 -22.46
N ASP A 389 4.02 -19.95 -23.05
CA ASP A 389 3.28 -18.72 -22.72
C ASP A 389 2.13 -19.08 -21.76
N PRO A 390 2.11 -18.56 -20.51
CA PRO A 390 3.03 -17.56 -19.97
C PRO A 390 4.39 -18.14 -19.56
N LEU A 391 5.43 -17.31 -19.64
CA LEU A 391 6.79 -17.65 -19.21
C LEU A 391 6.81 -17.78 -17.69
N VAL A 392 7.01 -19.01 -17.20
CA VAL A 392 7.11 -19.37 -15.78
C VAL A 392 8.51 -19.92 -15.49
N LEU A 393 9.19 -19.26 -14.57
CA LEU A 393 10.54 -19.63 -14.14
C LEU A 393 10.54 -20.08 -12.69
N ARG A 394 11.43 -21.01 -12.35
CA ARG A 394 11.71 -21.45 -10.97
C ARG A 394 13.09 -21.01 -10.55
N TRP A 395 13.17 -20.41 -9.37
CA TRP A 395 14.41 -19.94 -8.78
C TRP A 395 14.61 -20.56 -7.40
N ILE A 396 15.85 -20.78 -7.02
CA ILE A 396 16.22 -21.38 -5.74
C ILE A 396 17.14 -20.43 -4.98
N ALA A 397 16.75 -20.05 -3.76
CA ALA A 397 17.63 -19.43 -2.78
C ALA A 397 17.94 -20.43 -1.66
N GLN A 398 19.12 -20.31 -1.05
CA GLN A 398 19.57 -21.17 0.06
C GLN A 398 19.98 -20.33 1.27
N PRO A 399 19.03 -19.62 1.91
CA PRO A 399 19.35 -18.88 3.11
C PRO A 399 19.69 -19.75 4.31
N THR A 400 20.47 -19.16 5.22
CA THR A 400 20.54 -19.61 6.61
C THR A 400 19.36 -19.03 7.39
N VAL A 401 18.49 -19.90 7.89
CA VAL A 401 17.39 -19.52 8.79
C VAL A 401 17.86 -19.61 10.23
N LYS A 402 17.45 -18.64 11.06
CA LYS A 402 17.72 -18.65 12.50
C LYS A 402 16.54 -19.22 13.26
N ILE A 403 16.78 -19.67 14.49
CA ILE A 403 15.69 -20.06 15.41
C ILE A 403 14.76 -18.85 15.61
N GLY A 404 13.46 -19.10 15.56
CA GLY A 404 12.41 -18.11 15.79
C GLY A 404 11.60 -17.80 14.53
N TYR A 405 10.82 -16.72 14.60
CA TYR A 405 10.01 -16.27 13.47
C TYR A 405 10.81 -15.32 12.58
N SER A 406 10.62 -15.44 11.27
CA SER A 406 11.12 -14.50 10.29
C SER A 406 10.05 -14.21 9.24
N ALA A 407 9.98 -12.96 8.78
CA ALA A 407 9.27 -12.61 7.56
C ALA A 407 10.15 -12.93 6.35
N VAL A 408 9.57 -13.61 5.36
CA VAL A 408 10.21 -13.89 4.07
C VAL A 408 9.53 -13.06 3.00
N GLN A 409 10.31 -12.33 2.23
CA GLN A 409 9.82 -11.53 1.11
C GLN A 409 10.67 -11.80 -0.12
N VAL A 410 10.08 -11.64 -1.29
CA VAL A 410 10.78 -11.81 -2.56
C VAL A 410 10.57 -10.57 -3.43
N ARG A 411 11.61 -10.17 -4.15
CA ARG A 411 11.54 -9.12 -5.15
C ARG A 411 12.27 -9.53 -6.42
N VAL A 412 11.83 -8.95 -7.52
CA VAL A 412 12.45 -9.10 -8.84
C VAL A 412 12.97 -7.75 -9.30
N VAL A 413 14.19 -7.73 -9.81
CA VAL A 413 14.75 -6.59 -10.55
C VAL A 413 14.91 -7.03 -12.00
N ARG A 414 14.11 -6.45 -12.89
CA ARG A 414 14.18 -6.70 -14.33
C ARG A 414 15.38 -5.92 -14.93
N PRO A 415 15.97 -6.39 -16.04
CA PRO A 415 17.12 -5.77 -16.69
C PRO A 415 16.86 -4.35 -17.20
#